data_AF-A0A957L2W0-F1
#
_entry.id   AF-A0A957L2W0-F1
#
_cell.length_a   1.000
_cell.length_b   1.000
_cell.length_c   1.000
_cell.angle_alpha   90.00
_cell.angle_beta   90.00
_cell.angle_gamma   90.00
#
_symmetry.space_group_name_H-M   'P 1'
#
loop_
_entity.id
_entity.type
_entity.pdbx_description
1 polymer ?
#
loop_
_entity_poly.entity_id
_entity_poly.type
_entity_poly.pdbx_seq_one_letter_code
_entity_poly.pdbx_strand_id
1 'polypeptide(L)'
;MSEKAHPNTMRPKRSIFRIMLDVVVYLGALLMLFGINSFLAGNTVPLYRAIAAGRETAVAIGLIVLYVAASAYIWRQYQDYQLSGKLVVAFVGVSFVIVMGISQVVTRVVRSSLTEDIGAALTIETGGLRNEVDLFFHEKAGQIQTLVLIDSFKEQLAERNASYSGSAADIQAEIEQLDEQWLVASDDDPLITQVTSANADINPLAFQLYDYLEAFPQQTELFITDRYGATVAATGRLSDYYQADEEWWQAAWNDGQGAIYISEPQYDASADIMAILIAVPIVSEEENEILGIARSTVDARGIFAILDRFQRGETGYAFLLNGAGEIIGDSAAENETSDAA
;
A
#
# COMPACT_ATOMS: atom_id res chain seq x y z
N MET A 1 -43.71 -42.75 -77.10
CA MET A 1 -43.05 -43.50 -76.01
C MET A 1 -41.56 -43.26 -76.18
N SER A 2 -40.94 -42.18 -75.67
CA SER A 2 -40.67 -41.80 -74.28
C SER A 2 -39.96 -42.89 -73.48
N GLU A 3 -38.63 -42.85 -73.47
CA GLU A 3 -37.86 -43.17 -72.27
C GLU A 3 -36.55 -42.37 -72.30
N LYS A 4 -36.48 -41.31 -71.48
CA LYS A 4 -35.26 -40.55 -71.23
C LYS A 4 -34.41 -41.34 -70.23
N ALA A 5 -33.26 -41.84 -70.67
CA ALA A 5 -32.25 -42.37 -69.77
C ALA A 5 -31.63 -41.22 -68.94
N HIS A 6 -31.85 -41.22 -67.63
CA HIS A 6 -31.10 -40.39 -66.69
C HIS A 6 -29.79 -41.12 -66.32
N PRO A 7 -28.61 -40.55 -66.59
CA PRO A 7 -27.36 -41.12 -66.12
C PRO A 7 -27.25 -40.89 -64.61
N ASN A 8 -27.33 -41.99 -63.85
CA ASN A 8 -27.10 -41.99 -62.41
C ASN A 8 -25.58 -41.93 -62.16
N THR A 9 -25.00 -40.73 -62.18
CA THR A 9 -23.58 -40.51 -61.88
C THR A 9 -23.35 -40.63 -60.37
N MET A 10 -23.11 -41.84 -59.87
CA MET A 10 -22.58 -42.01 -58.50
C MET A 10 -21.19 -41.38 -58.45
N ARG A 11 -21.03 -40.35 -57.60
CA ARG A 11 -19.71 -39.77 -57.31
C ARG A 11 -18.80 -40.84 -56.69
N PRO A 12 -17.52 -40.94 -57.09
CA PRO A 12 -16.60 -41.91 -56.52
C PRO A 12 -16.34 -41.60 -55.04
N LYS A 13 -16.62 -42.58 -54.16
CA LYS A 13 -16.37 -42.46 -52.71
C LYS A 13 -14.87 -42.24 -52.46
N ARG A 14 -14.52 -41.26 -51.62
CA ARG A 14 -13.12 -40.92 -51.31
C ARG A 14 -12.43 -42.04 -50.51
N SER A 15 -11.13 -42.27 -50.78
CA SER A 15 -10.30 -43.24 -50.08
C SER A 15 -9.92 -42.76 -48.67
N ILE A 16 -9.69 -43.70 -47.75
CA ILE A 16 -9.30 -43.43 -46.34
C ILE A 16 -8.09 -42.49 -46.24
N PHE A 17 -7.13 -42.61 -47.17
CA PHE A 17 -5.95 -41.74 -47.24
C PHE A 17 -6.29 -40.26 -47.45
N ARG A 18 -7.27 -39.95 -48.32
CA ARG A 18 -7.74 -38.56 -48.51
C ARG A 18 -8.48 -38.02 -47.29
N ILE A 19 -9.20 -38.88 -46.57
CA ILE A 19 -9.91 -38.49 -45.34
C ILE A 19 -8.90 -38.18 -44.22
N MET A 20 -7.87 -39.01 -44.07
CA MET A 20 -6.75 -38.73 -43.16
C MET A 20 -6.04 -37.41 -43.52
N LEU A 21 -5.82 -37.16 -44.81
CA LEU A 21 -5.22 -35.91 -45.27
C LEU A 21 -6.12 -34.70 -44.95
N ASP A 22 -7.43 -34.80 -45.17
CA ASP A 22 -8.40 -33.74 -44.84
C ASP A 22 -8.43 -33.48 -43.31
N VAL A 23 -8.30 -34.52 -42.47
CA VAL A 23 -8.21 -34.40 -41.00
C VAL A 23 -6.87 -33.79 -40.55
N VAL A 24 -5.76 -34.17 -41.18
CA VAL A 24 -4.43 -33.60 -40.88
C VAL A 24 -4.35 -32.15 -41.33
N VAL A 25 -4.92 -31.80 -42.48
CA VAL A 25 -5.03 -30.41 -42.95
C VAL A 25 -5.97 -29.61 -42.04
N TYR A 26 -7.05 -30.21 -41.56
CA TYR A 26 -7.95 -29.61 -40.56
C TYR A 26 -7.19 -29.29 -39.26
N LEU A 27 -6.49 -30.28 -38.70
CA LEU A 27 -5.70 -30.10 -37.47
C LEU A 27 -4.55 -29.11 -37.68
N GLY A 28 -3.88 -29.16 -38.84
CA GLY A 28 -2.79 -28.27 -39.21
C GLY A 28 -3.23 -26.83 -39.45
N ALA A 29 -4.38 -26.60 -40.08
CA ALA A 29 -4.95 -25.26 -40.26
C ALA A 29 -5.39 -24.65 -38.92
N LEU A 30 -5.91 -25.48 -38.01
CA LEU A 30 -6.29 -25.08 -36.66
C LEU A 30 -5.07 -24.67 -35.81
N LEU A 31 -3.94 -25.37 -35.99
CA LEU A 31 -2.65 -25.03 -35.38
C LEU A 31 -1.97 -23.80 -36.03
N MET A 32 -2.00 -23.66 -37.35
CA MET A 32 -1.40 -22.51 -38.05
C MET A 32 -2.15 -21.21 -37.79
N LEU A 33 -3.49 -21.23 -37.76
CA LEU A 33 -4.28 -20.03 -37.46
C LEU A 33 -4.16 -19.62 -35.98
N PHE A 34 -3.91 -20.57 -35.08
CA PHE A 34 -3.51 -20.28 -33.71
C PHE A 34 -2.15 -19.55 -33.65
N GLY A 35 -1.18 -19.98 -34.46
CA GLY A 35 0.09 -19.28 -34.67
C GLY A 35 -0.05 -17.89 -35.31
N ILE A 36 -1.02 -17.70 -36.20
CA ILE A 36 -1.28 -16.41 -36.88
C ILE A 36 -2.01 -15.42 -35.95
N ASN A 37 -2.92 -15.89 -35.09
CA ASN A 37 -3.59 -15.03 -34.11
C ASN A 37 -2.61 -14.55 -33.01
N SER A 38 -1.58 -15.33 -32.71
CA SER A 38 -0.46 -14.93 -31.84
C SER A 38 0.52 -14.00 -32.57
N PHE A 39 0.67 -14.11 -33.89
CA PHE A 39 1.53 -13.25 -34.72
C PHE A 39 0.92 -11.87 -35.01
N LEU A 40 -0.39 -11.77 -35.27
CA LEU A 40 -1.09 -10.49 -35.52
C LEU A 40 -1.28 -9.64 -34.25
N ALA A 41 -1.05 -10.21 -33.06
CA ALA A 41 -1.10 -9.51 -31.78
C ALA A 41 0.18 -8.71 -31.44
N GLY A 42 1.14 -8.60 -32.37
CA GLY A 42 2.19 -7.57 -32.35
C GLY A 42 3.35 -7.79 -31.37
N ASN A 43 3.42 -8.91 -30.66
CA ASN A 43 4.62 -9.31 -29.92
C ASN A 43 4.62 -10.84 -29.81
N THR A 44 5.78 -11.48 -29.87
CA THR A 44 5.94 -12.88 -29.46
C THR A 44 5.71 -12.97 -27.96
N VAL A 45 4.46 -12.87 -27.55
CA VAL A 45 4.04 -12.99 -26.17
C VAL A 45 4.18 -14.46 -25.82
N PRO A 46 5.13 -14.86 -24.95
CA PRO A 46 5.24 -16.24 -24.51
C PRO A 46 3.90 -16.70 -23.90
N LEU A 47 3.55 -17.97 -24.10
CA LEU A 47 2.22 -18.56 -23.85
C LEU A 47 1.57 -18.10 -22.52
N TYR A 48 2.37 -17.91 -21.47
CA TYR A 48 1.90 -17.49 -20.14
C TYR A 48 1.35 -16.05 -20.08
N ARG A 49 1.84 -15.10 -20.89
CA ARG A 49 1.40 -13.68 -20.86
C ARG A 49 0.10 -13.44 -21.61
N ALA A 50 -0.17 -14.15 -22.70
CA ALA A 50 -1.46 -14.06 -23.42
C ALA A 50 -2.61 -14.66 -22.59
N ILE A 51 -2.27 -15.69 -21.80
CA ILE A 51 -3.10 -16.27 -20.75
C ILE A 51 -3.33 -15.17 -19.67
N ALA A 52 -2.28 -14.57 -19.09
CA ALA A 52 -2.42 -13.53 -18.05
C ALA A 52 -3.34 -12.33 -18.43
N ALA A 53 -3.37 -11.89 -19.70
CA ALA A 53 -4.12 -10.71 -20.15
C ALA A 53 -5.66 -10.87 -20.31
N GLY A 54 -6.27 -11.91 -19.73
CA GLY A 54 -7.74 -12.08 -19.76
C GLY A 54 -8.36 -12.36 -21.15
N ARG A 55 -7.53 -12.50 -22.21
CA ARG A 55 -7.95 -12.70 -23.61
C ARG A 55 -8.42 -14.12 -23.95
N GLU A 56 -8.62 -14.98 -22.96
CA GLU A 56 -8.97 -16.38 -23.19
C GLU A 56 -10.37 -16.59 -23.76
N THR A 57 -11.30 -15.69 -23.47
CA THR A 57 -12.64 -15.71 -24.06
C THR A 57 -12.54 -15.54 -25.58
N ALA A 58 -11.70 -14.62 -26.05
CA ALA A 58 -11.47 -14.41 -27.48
C ALA A 58 -10.80 -15.62 -28.15
N VAL A 59 -9.83 -16.24 -27.48
CA VAL A 59 -9.16 -17.46 -27.98
C VAL A 59 -10.13 -18.64 -28.03
N ALA A 60 -10.93 -18.85 -26.97
CA ALA A 60 -11.93 -19.90 -26.91
C ALA A 60 -13.03 -19.69 -27.96
N ILE A 61 -13.54 -18.46 -28.11
CA ILE A 61 -14.52 -18.10 -29.14
C ILE A 61 -13.93 -18.34 -30.53
N GLY A 62 -12.69 -17.94 -30.79
CA GLY A 62 -12.00 -18.21 -32.05
C GLY A 62 -11.90 -19.70 -32.38
N LEU A 63 -11.55 -20.53 -31.39
CA LEU A 63 -11.50 -21.99 -31.55
C LEU A 63 -12.88 -22.61 -31.77
N ILE A 64 -13.94 -22.10 -31.12
CA ILE A 64 -15.33 -22.54 -31.35
C ILE A 64 -15.76 -22.17 -32.76
N VAL A 65 -15.54 -20.93 -33.20
CA VAL A 65 -15.90 -20.46 -34.54
C VAL A 65 -15.18 -21.28 -35.62
N LEU A 66 -13.89 -21.55 -35.43
CA LEU A 66 -13.11 -22.41 -36.33
C LEU A 66 -13.64 -23.85 -36.35
N TYR A 67 -13.92 -24.42 -35.19
CA TYR A 67 -14.50 -25.75 -35.07
C TYR A 67 -15.86 -25.83 -35.79
N VAL A 68 -16.73 -24.83 -35.63
CA VAL A 68 -18.03 -24.76 -36.30
C VAL A 68 -17.88 -24.59 -37.82
N ALA A 69 -17.02 -23.69 -38.29
CA ALA A 69 -16.77 -23.45 -39.72
C ALA A 69 -16.23 -24.71 -40.41
N ALA A 70 -15.31 -25.40 -39.74
CA ALA A 70 -14.65 -26.57 -40.28
C ALA A 70 -15.55 -27.83 -40.15
N SER A 71 -16.39 -27.92 -39.11
CA SER A 71 -17.48 -28.90 -39.02
C SER A 71 -18.51 -28.70 -40.14
N ALA A 72 -18.87 -27.46 -40.48
CA ALA A 72 -19.77 -27.15 -41.59
C ALA A 72 -19.15 -27.50 -42.95
N TYR A 73 -17.84 -27.27 -43.12
CA TYR A 73 -17.08 -27.70 -44.31
C TYR A 73 -17.07 -29.23 -44.46
N ILE A 74 -16.78 -29.96 -43.38
CA ILE A 74 -16.77 -31.42 -43.37
C ILE A 74 -18.18 -31.98 -43.60
N TRP A 75 -19.22 -31.38 -43.01
CA TRP A 75 -20.62 -31.78 -43.21
C TRP A 75 -21.03 -31.77 -44.69
N ARG A 76 -20.58 -30.76 -45.45
CA ARG A 76 -20.82 -30.69 -46.90
C ARG A 76 -20.18 -31.85 -47.67
N GLN A 77 -19.04 -32.37 -47.21
CA GLN A 77 -18.32 -33.48 -47.84
C GLN A 77 -18.70 -34.85 -47.27
N TYR A 78 -19.40 -34.88 -46.13
CA TYR A 78 -19.76 -36.07 -45.39
C TYR A 78 -20.65 -37.04 -46.18
N GLN A 79 -21.45 -36.55 -47.12
CA GLN A 79 -22.28 -37.40 -47.99
C GLN A 79 -21.44 -38.32 -48.90
N ASP A 80 -20.23 -37.88 -49.27
CA ASP A 80 -19.33 -38.60 -50.19
C ASP A 80 -18.35 -39.56 -49.45
N TYR A 81 -18.43 -39.63 -48.11
CA TYR A 81 -17.54 -40.46 -47.29
C TYR A 81 -18.04 -41.91 -47.14
N GLN A 82 -17.10 -42.86 -47.13
CA GLN A 82 -17.35 -44.26 -46.72
C GLN A 82 -17.66 -44.33 -45.21
N LEU A 83 -18.30 -45.42 -44.77
CA LEU A 83 -18.74 -45.60 -43.37
C LEU A 83 -17.57 -45.46 -42.36
N SER A 84 -16.40 -45.99 -42.69
CA SER A 84 -15.18 -45.87 -41.88
C SER A 84 -14.72 -44.42 -41.70
N GLY A 85 -14.75 -43.61 -42.76
CA GLY A 85 -14.39 -42.19 -42.71
C GLY A 85 -15.38 -41.36 -41.89
N LYS A 86 -16.67 -41.70 -41.95
CA LYS A 86 -17.71 -41.10 -41.12
C LYS A 86 -17.45 -41.31 -39.62
N LEU A 87 -17.03 -42.52 -39.25
CA LEU A 87 -16.69 -42.87 -37.86
C LEU A 87 -15.43 -42.15 -37.37
N VAL A 88 -14.38 -42.06 -38.19
CA VAL A 88 -13.14 -41.35 -37.84
C VAL A 88 -13.41 -39.87 -37.59
N VAL A 89 -14.15 -39.20 -38.47
CA VAL A 89 -14.51 -37.78 -38.32
C VAL A 89 -15.34 -37.55 -37.07
N ALA A 90 -16.35 -38.40 -36.81
CA ALA A 90 -17.18 -38.29 -35.62
C ALA A 90 -16.34 -38.47 -34.34
N PHE A 91 -15.45 -39.45 -34.32
CA PHE A 91 -14.54 -39.70 -33.21
C PHE A 91 -13.62 -38.52 -32.95
N VAL A 92 -12.95 -38.00 -33.97
CA VAL A 92 -12.03 -36.85 -33.86
C VAL A 92 -12.77 -35.58 -33.41
N GLY A 93 -13.97 -35.31 -33.94
CA GLY A 93 -14.78 -34.17 -33.53
C GLY A 93 -15.16 -34.23 -32.05
N VAL A 94 -15.63 -35.39 -31.59
CA VAL A 94 -15.97 -35.61 -30.18
C VAL A 94 -14.73 -35.47 -29.29
N SER A 95 -13.59 -36.08 -29.66
CA SER A 95 -12.34 -35.93 -28.93
C SER A 95 -11.88 -34.48 -28.83
N PHE A 96 -12.03 -33.70 -29.90
CA PHE A 96 -11.66 -32.28 -29.90
C PHE A 96 -12.52 -31.46 -28.93
N VAL A 97 -13.85 -31.66 -28.94
CA VAL A 97 -14.76 -30.97 -28.02
C VAL A 97 -14.45 -31.33 -26.56
N ILE A 98 -14.13 -32.60 -26.28
CA ILE A 98 -13.77 -33.06 -24.94
C ILE A 98 -12.45 -32.41 -24.48
N VAL A 99 -11.40 -32.45 -25.30
CA VAL A 99 -10.10 -31.85 -24.97
C VAL A 99 -10.23 -30.34 -24.77
N MET A 100 -11.01 -29.67 -25.63
CA MET A 100 -11.28 -28.24 -25.52
C MET A 100 -12.04 -27.90 -24.23
N GLY A 101 -13.08 -28.68 -23.89
CA GLY A 101 -13.85 -28.51 -22.66
C GLY A 101 -12.98 -28.71 -21.42
N ILE A 102 -12.18 -29.79 -21.38
CA ILE A 102 -11.24 -30.06 -20.30
C ILE A 102 -10.21 -28.93 -20.18
N SER A 103 -9.62 -28.50 -21.30
CA SER A 103 -8.65 -27.39 -21.29
C SER A 103 -9.25 -26.10 -20.72
N GLN A 104 -10.47 -25.75 -21.10
CA GLN A 104 -11.16 -24.57 -20.56
C GLN A 104 -11.45 -24.70 -19.06
N VAL A 105 -11.90 -25.87 -18.60
CA VAL A 105 -12.15 -26.13 -17.18
C VAL A 105 -10.85 -26.08 -16.38
N VAL A 106 -9.81 -26.77 -16.84
CA VAL A 106 -8.49 -26.81 -16.18
C VAL A 106 -7.92 -25.41 -16.07
N THR A 107 -7.90 -24.62 -17.15
CA THR A 107 -7.35 -23.27 -17.09
C THR A 107 -8.15 -22.35 -16.15
N ARG A 108 -9.49 -22.44 -16.13
CA ARG A 108 -10.31 -21.67 -15.19
C ARG A 108 -10.06 -22.06 -13.75
N VAL A 109 -9.98 -23.36 -13.45
CA VAL A 109 -9.75 -23.88 -12.10
C VAL A 109 -8.33 -23.51 -11.64
N VAL A 110 -7.31 -23.72 -12.46
CA VAL A 110 -5.92 -23.40 -12.14
C VAL A 110 -5.76 -21.90 -11.90
N ARG A 111 -6.36 -21.04 -12.73
CA ARG A 111 -6.33 -19.59 -12.50
C ARG A 111 -7.03 -19.21 -11.21
N SER A 112 -8.24 -19.72 -10.98
CA SER A 112 -8.98 -19.42 -9.75
C SER A 112 -8.16 -19.82 -8.53
N SER A 113 -7.58 -21.01 -8.53
CA SER A 113 -6.73 -21.50 -7.45
C SER A 113 -5.48 -20.64 -7.28
N LEU A 114 -4.77 -20.30 -8.36
CA LEU A 114 -3.58 -19.44 -8.28
C LEU A 114 -3.92 -18.02 -7.80
N THR A 115 -5.04 -17.45 -8.25
CA THR A 115 -5.50 -16.13 -7.80
C THR A 115 -5.90 -16.17 -6.33
N GLU A 116 -6.58 -17.23 -5.90
CA GLU A 116 -6.95 -17.44 -4.50
C GLU A 116 -5.72 -17.63 -3.61
N ASP A 117 -4.76 -18.47 -4.02
CA ASP A 117 -3.51 -18.71 -3.28
C ASP A 117 -2.64 -17.45 -3.21
N ILE A 118 -2.50 -16.72 -4.33
CA ILE A 118 -1.78 -15.44 -4.36
C ILE A 118 -2.50 -14.41 -3.48
N GLY A 119 -3.83 -14.32 -3.55
CA GLY A 119 -4.62 -13.41 -2.73
C GLY A 119 -4.55 -13.74 -1.24
N ALA A 120 -4.60 -15.00 -0.86
CA ALA A 120 -4.44 -15.45 0.52
C ALA A 120 -3.02 -15.16 1.03
N ALA A 121 -2.00 -15.42 0.22
CA ALA A 121 -0.62 -15.11 0.57
C ALA A 121 -0.38 -13.60 0.71
N LEU A 122 -0.94 -12.77 -0.18
CA LEU A 122 -0.90 -11.31 -0.06
C LEU A 122 -1.63 -10.85 1.22
N THR A 123 -2.79 -11.42 1.54
CA THR A 123 -3.53 -11.05 2.76
C THR A 123 -2.71 -11.33 4.02
N ILE A 124 -2.04 -12.48 4.09
CA ILE A 124 -1.15 -12.83 5.21
C ILE A 124 0.05 -11.88 5.29
N GLU A 125 0.68 -11.59 4.14
CA GLU A 125 1.85 -10.71 4.06
C GLU A 125 1.50 -9.25 4.40
N THR A 126 0.35 -8.75 3.93
CA THR A 126 -0.19 -7.44 4.32
C THR A 126 -0.52 -7.38 5.81
N GLY A 127 -0.90 -8.50 6.43
CA GLY A 127 -1.02 -8.60 7.89
C GLY A 127 0.31 -8.44 8.59
N GLY A 128 1.39 -9.00 8.03
CA GLY A 128 2.76 -8.78 8.51
C GLY A 128 3.19 -7.33 8.38
N LEU A 129 3.01 -6.74 7.20
CA LEU A 129 3.35 -5.33 6.94
C LEU A 129 2.57 -4.38 7.85
N ARG A 130 1.25 -4.59 8.00
CA ARG A 130 0.40 -3.81 8.90
C ARG A 130 0.92 -3.90 10.33
N ASN A 131 1.22 -5.11 10.82
CA ASN A 131 1.74 -5.28 12.18
C ASN A 131 3.07 -4.55 12.38
N GLU A 132 3.93 -4.50 11.37
CA GLU A 132 5.21 -3.80 11.44
C GLU A 132 5.01 -2.28 11.49
N VAL A 133 4.08 -1.73 10.71
CA VAL A 133 3.68 -0.32 10.79
C VAL A 133 3.03 0.00 12.13
N ASP A 134 2.08 -0.82 12.59
CA ASP A 134 1.41 -0.65 13.89
C ASP A 134 2.47 -0.68 15.02
N LEU A 135 3.42 -1.62 14.97
CA LEU A 135 4.50 -1.72 15.93
C LEU A 135 5.43 -0.51 15.89
N PHE A 136 5.73 0.05 14.72
CA PHE A 136 6.52 1.26 14.61
C PHE A 136 5.89 2.40 15.41
N PHE A 137 4.61 2.70 15.17
CA PHE A 137 3.93 3.78 15.89
C PHE A 137 3.83 3.51 17.39
N HIS A 138 3.51 2.28 17.79
CA HIS A 138 3.47 1.89 19.19
C HIS A 138 4.84 1.99 19.87
N GLU A 139 5.92 1.63 19.19
CA GLU A 139 7.29 1.77 19.69
C GLU A 139 7.63 3.24 19.91
N LYS A 140 7.35 4.11 18.92
CA LYS A 140 7.68 5.55 19.02
C LYS A 140 6.87 6.26 20.10
N ALA A 141 5.57 6.02 20.15
CA ALA A 141 4.74 6.53 21.24
C ALA A 141 5.19 5.98 22.61
N GLY A 142 5.48 4.68 22.69
CA GLY A 142 5.94 4.02 23.92
C GLY A 142 7.28 4.56 24.44
N GLN A 143 8.19 4.94 23.55
CA GLN A 143 9.47 5.57 23.90
C GLN A 143 9.25 6.92 24.60
N ILE A 144 8.31 7.74 24.11
CA ILE A 144 7.98 9.05 24.71
C ILE A 144 7.22 8.84 26.01
N GLN A 145 6.26 7.91 26.04
CA GLN A 145 5.55 7.54 27.27
C GLN A 145 6.52 7.12 28.38
N THR A 146 7.53 6.32 28.05
CA THR A 146 8.54 5.89 29.02
C THR A 146 9.37 7.05 29.56
N LEU A 147 9.69 8.03 28.71
CA LEU A 147 10.42 9.24 29.12
C LEU A 147 9.61 10.07 30.13
N VAL A 148 8.33 10.31 29.85
CA VAL A 148 7.49 11.17 30.71
C VAL A 148 7.05 10.51 32.02
N LEU A 149 7.33 9.21 32.20
CA LEU A 149 7.14 8.51 33.47
C LEU A 149 8.20 8.88 34.52
N ILE A 150 9.31 9.51 34.11
CA ILE A 150 10.36 9.95 35.03
C ILE A 150 9.80 11.02 35.99
N ASP A 151 9.91 10.79 37.29
CA ASP A 151 9.28 11.65 38.31
C ASP A 151 9.80 13.09 38.28
N SER A 152 11.06 13.30 37.89
CA SER A 152 11.63 14.65 37.74
C SER A 152 10.86 15.52 36.73
N PHE A 153 10.23 14.92 35.70
CA PHE A 153 9.39 15.64 34.75
C PHE A 153 8.07 16.06 35.41
N LYS A 154 7.43 15.15 36.13
CA LYS A 154 6.16 15.39 36.81
C LYS A 154 6.32 16.47 37.89
N GLU A 155 7.37 16.38 38.70
CA GLU A 155 7.65 17.34 39.79
C GLU A 155 7.87 18.76 39.25
N GLN A 156 8.70 18.91 38.21
CA GLN A 156 9.00 20.22 37.64
C GLN A 156 7.78 20.84 36.93
N LEU A 157 6.96 20.02 36.26
CA LEU A 157 5.71 20.50 35.66
C LEU A 157 4.68 20.87 36.73
N ALA A 158 4.58 20.10 37.81
CA ALA A 158 3.72 20.47 38.93
C ALA A 158 4.15 21.80 39.57
N GLU A 159 5.45 22.02 39.76
CA GLU A 159 6.00 23.29 40.24
C GLU A 159 5.71 24.44 39.26
N ARG A 160 5.94 24.24 37.96
CA ARG A 160 5.62 25.24 36.93
C ARG A 160 4.14 25.59 36.94
N ASN A 161 3.27 24.59 36.96
CA ASN A 161 1.82 24.75 37.02
C ASN A 161 1.33 25.46 38.29
N ALA A 162 2.05 25.30 39.41
CA ALA A 162 1.76 25.95 40.68
C ALA A 162 2.35 27.37 40.79
N SER A 163 3.31 27.73 39.91
CA SER A 163 3.93 29.07 39.88
C SER A 163 2.98 30.15 39.39
N TYR A 164 1.99 29.78 38.57
CA TYR A 164 0.96 30.69 38.09
C TYR A 164 0.08 31.21 39.22
N SER A 165 -0.33 32.48 39.11
CA SER A 165 -1.20 33.13 40.07
C SER A 165 -2.31 33.91 39.36
N GLY A 166 -3.48 34.02 40.00
CA GLY A 166 -4.61 34.75 39.44
C GLY A 166 -5.65 33.84 38.79
N SER A 167 -6.48 34.42 37.92
CA SER A 167 -7.52 33.73 37.15
C SER A 167 -6.95 33.10 35.88
N ALA A 168 -7.71 32.20 35.25
CA ALA A 168 -7.32 31.62 33.96
C ALA A 168 -7.04 32.68 32.87
N ALA A 169 -7.73 33.82 32.92
CA ALA A 169 -7.48 34.93 31.99
C ALA A 169 -6.16 35.65 32.29
N ASP A 170 -5.76 35.75 33.56
CA ASP A 170 -4.48 36.37 33.94
C ASP A 170 -3.31 35.47 33.50
N ILE A 171 -3.45 34.16 33.68
CA ILE A 171 -2.48 33.15 33.22
C ILE A 171 -2.34 33.20 31.70
N GLN A 172 -3.46 33.20 30.97
CA GLN A 172 -3.44 33.29 29.52
C GLN A 172 -2.75 34.56 29.04
N ALA A 173 -3.03 35.71 29.65
CA ALA A 173 -2.39 36.97 29.30
C ALA A 173 -0.87 36.97 29.58
N GLU A 174 -0.43 36.30 30.65
CA GLU A 174 1.01 36.11 30.93
C GLU A 174 1.68 35.28 29.83
N ILE A 175 1.05 34.18 29.41
CA ILE A 175 1.58 33.28 28.37
C ILE A 175 1.62 33.98 27.02
N GLU A 176 0.56 34.71 26.65
CA GLU A 176 0.52 35.52 25.42
C GLU A 176 1.63 36.58 25.41
N GLN A 177 1.91 37.21 26.56
CA GLN A 177 3.00 38.18 26.66
C GLN A 177 4.39 37.52 26.49
N LEU A 178 4.57 36.29 26.98
CA LEU A 178 5.80 35.52 26.77
C LEU A 178 5.94 35.08 25.31
N ASP A 179 4.84 34.75 24.66
CA ASP A 179 4.80 34.41 23.24
C ASP A 179 5.20 35.58 22.35
N GLU A 180 4.65 36.78 22.59
CA GLU A 180 5.05 37.99 21.88
C GLU A 180 6.56 38.29 22.04
N GLN A 181 7.12 38.03 23.24
CA GLN A 181 8.55 38.18 23.50
C GLN A 181 9.37 37.11 22.76
N TRP A 182 8.91 35.86 22.76
CA TRP A 182 9.56 34.74 22.08
C TRP A 182 9.73 34.98 20.58
N LEU A 183 8.69 35.51 19.93
CA LEU A 183 8.67 35.76 18.49
C LEU A 183 9.71 36.79 18.03
N VAL A 184 9.98 37.81 18.86
CA VAL A 184 10.93 38.89 18.53
C VAL A 184 12.32 38.69 19.12
N ALA A 185 12.47 37.75 20.06
CA ALA A 185 13.74 37.44 20.72
C ALA A 185 14.80 36.91 19.72
N SER A 186 16.06 37.19 19.98
CA SER A 186 17.18 36.50 19.33
C SER A 186 17.44 35.14 19.97
N ASP A 187 18.17 34.25 19.30
CA ASP A 187 18.48 32.91 19.86
C ASP A 187 19.26 32.98 21.18
N ASP A 188 20.07 34.03 21.38
CA ASP A 188 20.83 34.27 22.63
C ASP A 188 20.00 34.94 23.75
N ASP A 189 18.70 35.18 23.54
CA ASP A 189 17.86 35.83 24.54
C ASP A 189 17.68 34.93 25.78
N PRO A 190 17.66 35.51 27.00
CA PRO A 190 17.45 34.74 28.23
C PRO A 190 16.19 33.88 28.23
N LEU A 191 15.10 34.31 27.59
CA LEU A 191 13.86 33.55 27.50
C LEU A 191 14.07 32.27 26.66
N ILE A 192 14.66 32.41 25.47
CA ILE A 192 14.97 31.26 24.59
C ILE A 192 15.91 30.31 25.32
N THR A 193 17.01 30.85 25.88
CA THR A 193 18.02 30.05 26.58
C THR A 193 17.44 29.30 27.78
N GLN A 194 16.52 29.90 28.53
CA GLN A 194 15.87 29.24 29.67
C GLN A 194 15.02 28.04 29.25
N VAL A 195 14.50 28.01 28.03
CA VAL A 195 13.66 26.90 27.53
C VAL A 195 14.49 25.86 26.76
N THR A 196 15.51 26.28 26.02
CA THR A 196 16.21 25.43 25.06
C THR A 196 17.61 25.00 25.49
N SER A 197 18.06 25.38 26.70
CA SER A 197 19.45 25.13 27.11
C SER A 197 19.71 23.66 27.43
N ALA A 198 20.70 23.07 26.74
CA ALA A 198 21.30 21.77 27.06
C ALA A 198 22.21 21.78 28.31
N ASN A 199 21.95 22.67 29.27
CA ASN A 199 22.66 22.75 30.54
C ASN A 199 21.68 22.45 31.68
N ALA A 200 21.95 21.38 32.41
CA ALA A 200 21.13 20.92 33.54
C ALA A 200 20.96 21.97 34.65
N ASP A 201 21.93 22.87 34.82
CA ASP A 201 21.85 23.96 35.82
C ASP A 201 20.88 25.08 35.39
N ILE A 202 20.57 25.18 34.09
CA ILE A 202 19.66 26.19 33.53
C ILE A 202 18.26 25.60 33.35
N ASN A 203 18.16 24.45 32.66
CA ASN A 203 16.90 23.75 32.45
C ASN A 203 17.14 22.24 32.50
N PRO A 204 16.85 21.57 33.63
CA PRO A 204 17.09 20.14 33.77
C PRO A 204 16.15 19.28 32.92
N LEU A 205 14.96 19.78 32.54
CA LEU A 205 14.08 19.09 31.60
C LEU A 205 14.70 19.11 30.20
N ALA A 206 15.06 20.28 29.68
CA ALA A 206 15.65 20.42 28.34
C ALA A 206 16.93 19.59 28.22
N PHE A 207 17.80 19.60 29.23
CA PHE A 207 18.98 18.73 29.31
C PHE A 207 18.63 17.24 29.13
N GLN A 208 17.62 16.74 29.83
CA GLN A 208 17.17 15.35 29.69
C GLN A 208 16.55 15.06 28.31
N LEU A 209 15.89 16.04 27.68
CA LEU A 209 15.38 15.90 26.32
C LEU A 209 16.53 15.74 25.31
N TYR A 210 17.64 16.49 25.46
CA TYR A 210 18.82 16.33 24.63
C TYR A 210 19.46 14.95 24.78
N ASP A 211 19.67 14.48 26.02
CA ASP A 211 20.19 13.12 26.29
C ASP A 211 19.30 12.05 25.63
N TYR A 212 17.99 12.27 25.63
CA TYR A 212 17.04 11.37 24.98
C TYR A 212 17.16 11.37 23.45
N LEU A 213 17.28 12.55 22.82
CA LEU A 213 17.46 12.62 21.36
C LEU A 213 18.77 11.97 20.90
N GLU A 214 19.84 12.04 21.69
CA GLU A 214 21.08 11.32 21.40
C GLU A 214 20.88 9.79 21.40
N ALA A 215 20.04 9.28 22.30
CA ALA A 215 19.72 7.85 22.37
C ALA A 215 18.75 7.40 21.26
N PHE A 216 17.87 8.29 20.80
CA PHE A 216 16.82 8.01 19.83
C PHE A 216 16.86 8.98 18.64
N PRO A 217 17.85 8.88 17.73
CA PRO A 217 18.10 9.86 16.66
C PRO A 217 17.02 9.91 15.57
N GLN A 218 16.00 9.04 15.64
CA GLN A 218 14.82 9.09 14.77
C GLN A 218 13.81 10.14 15.24
N GLN A 219 13.95 10.63 16.47
CA GLN A 219 13.24 11.79 16.97
C GLN A 219 14.15 12.99 16.74
N THR A 220 13.67 14.00 16.02
CA THR A 220 14.48 15.14 15.57
C THR A 220 14.23 16.40 16.38
N GLU A 221 13.10 16.46 17.06
CA GLU A 221 12.74 17.54 17.98
C GLU A 221 11.85 16.97 19.08
N LEU A 222 12.04 17.44 20.31
CA LEU A 222 11.24 17.06 21.45
C LEU A 222 11.05 18.27 22.36
N PHE A 223 9.83 18.51 22.81
CA PHE A 223 9.53 19.56 23.75
C PHE A 223 8.34 19.22 24.64
N ILE A 224 8.20 19.99 25.71
CA ILE A 224 7.17 19.80 26.73
C ILE A 224 6.49 21.13 27.01
N THR A 225 5.17 21.09 27.06
CA THR A 225 4.33 22.19 27.53
C THR A 225 3.83 21.91 28.95
N ASP A 226 3.43 22.97 29.65
CA ASP A 226 2.59 22.84 30.83
C ASP A 226 1.10 22.63 30.46
N ARG A 227 0.22 22.60 31.47
CA ARG A 227 -1.23 22.34 31.28
C ARG A 227 -1.98 23.48 30.60
N TYR A 228 -1.37 24.65 30.47
CA TYR A 228 -1.94 25.82 29.80
C TYR A 228 -1.34 26.02 28.40
N GLY A 229 -0.44 25.13 27.96
CA GLY A 229 0.17 25.19 26.63
C GLY A 229 1.42 26.06 26.54
N ALA A 230 1.96 26.56 27.66
CA ALA A 230 3.24 27.28 27.61
C ALA A 230 4.41 26.29 27.54
N THR A 231 5.38 26.57 26.66
CA THR A 231 6.57 25.73 26.51
C THR A 231 7.48 25.82 27.73
N VAL A 232 7.83 24.68 28.33
CA VAL A 232 8.67 24.59 29.53
C VAL A 232 10.10 24.16 29.20
N ALA A 233 10.25 23.27 28.21
CA ALA A 233 11.54 22.78 27.77
C ALA A 233 11.47 22.31 26.32
N ALA A 234 12.51 22.57 25.54
CA ALA A 234 12.60 22.13 24.15
C ALA A 234 14.04 21.83 23.75
N THR A 235 14.23 20.95 22.76
CA THR A 235 15.55 20.62 22.20
C THR A 235 15.98 21.55 21.08
N GLY A 236 15.25 22.64 20.86
CA GLY A 236 15.48 23.62 19.82
C GLY A 236 14.51 24.80 19.97
N ARG A 237 14.74 25.85 19.17
CA ARG A 237 13.84 26.99 19.13
C ARG A 237 12.59 26.63 18.33
N LEU A 238 11.45 26.68 19.00
CA LEU A 238 10.12 26.51 18.39
C LEU A 238 9.67 27.80 17.67
N SER A 239 8.68 27.66 16.78
CA SER A 239 8.03 28.78 16.09
C SER A 239 7.43 29.80 17.06
N ASP A 240 6.84 29.30 18.14
CA ASP A 240 6.02 29.99 19.11
C ASP A 240 6.20 29.37 20.50
N TYR A 241 5.92 30.16 21.54
CA TYR A 241 6.02 29.73 22.93
C TYR A 241 4.72 29.09 23.40
N TYR A 242 3.58 29.65 23.00
CA TYR A 242 2.25 29.11 23.25
C TYR A 242 1.91 28.04 22.22
N GLN A 243 1.38 26.91 22.69
CA GLN A 243 1.15 25.72 21.87
C GLN A 243 -0.27 25.15 22.00
N ALA A 244 -1.12 25.70 22.88
CA ALA A 244 -2.44 25.11 23.13
C ALA A 244 -3.50 25.42 22.05
N ASP A 245 -3.22 26.34 21.13
CA ASP A 245 -4.01 26.57 19.92
C ASP A 245 -3.74 25.54 18.82
N GLU A 246 -2.65 24.79 18.91
CA GLU A 246 -2.29 23.76 17.94
C GLU A 246 -3.24 22.55 17.97
N GLU A 247 -3.54 22.00 16.78
CA GLU A 247 -4.45 20.86 16.64
C GLU A 247 -3.95 19.61 17.39
N TRP A 248 -2.63 19.37 17.33
CA TRP A 248 -2.01 18.24 18.02
C TRP A 248 -2.11 18.38 19.54
N TRP A 249 -2.02 19.61 20.07
CA TRP A 249 -2.07 19.87 21.50
C TRP A 249 -3.48 19.65 22.02
N GLN A 250 -4.49 20.20 21.33
CA GLN A 250 -5.89 20.02 21.69
C GLN A 250 -6.31 18.55 21.62
N ALA A 251 -5.85 17.82 20.60
CA ALA A 251 -6.11 16.39 20.46
C ALA A 251 -5.45 15.57 21.59
N ALA A 252 -4.24 15.93 22.01
CA ALA A 252 -3.56 15.25 23.12
C ALA A 252 -4.13 15.63 24.49
N TRP A 253 -4.59 16.87 24.66
CA TRP A 253 -5.29 17.35 25.86
C TRP A 253 -6.64 16.64 26.04
N ASN A 254 -7.40 16.48 24.94
CA ASN A 254 -8.65 15.71 24.88
C ASN A 254 -9.64 16.07 26.01
N ASP A 255 -10.00 17.36 26.10
CA ASP A 255 -10.87 17.90 27.15
C ASP A 255 -10.40 17.57 28.58
N GLY A 256 -9.08 17.48 28.79
CA GLY A 256 -8.45 17.13 30.07
C GLY A 256 -8.44 15.63 30.39
N GLN A 257 -8.87 14.77 29.47
CA GLN A 257 -8.83 13.30 29.64
C GLN A 257 -7.49 12.71 29.22
N GLY A 258 -6.77 13.40 28.33
CA GLY A 258 -5.50 12.93 27.78
C GLY A 258 -5.71 11.89 26.68
N ALA A 259 -4.98 12.02 25.59
CA ALA A 259 -4.90 11.02 24.55
C ALA A 259 -3.53 11.07 23.88
N ILE A 260 -3.04 9.92 23.39
CA ILE A 260 -1.89 9.94 22.50
C ILE A 260 -2.39 10.43 21.14
N TYR A 261 -1.73 11.46 20.63
CA TYR A 261 -1.94 11.94 19.27
C TYR A 261 -0.79 11.49 18.38
N ILE A 262 -1.11 11.06 17.17
CA ILE A 262 -0.15 10.70 16.12
C ILE A 262 -0.66 11.34 14.83
N SER A 263 0.15 12.21 14.22
CA SER A 263 -0.24 12.88 12.97
C SER A 263 -0.05 11.98 11.75
N GLU A 264 -0.64 12.38 10.63
CA GLU A 264 -0.21 11.91 9.32
C GLU A 264 1.22 12.41 9.01
N PRO A 265 2.01 11.70 8.20
CA PRO A 265 3.32 12.18 7.75
C PRO A 265 3.19 13.48 6.94
N GLN A 266 3.93 14.51 7.32
CA GLN A 266 3.96 15.81 6.65
C GLN A 266 5.39 16.26 6.41
N TYR A 267 5.66 16.97 5.31
CA TYR A 267 6.99 17.48 5.04
C TYR A 267 7.31 18.66 5.97
N ASP A 268 8.38 18.53 6.75
CA ASP A 268 8.93 19.58 7.59
C ASP A 268 10.13 20.22 6.88
N ALA A 269 9.93 21.45 6.40
CA ALA A 269 10.96 22.20 5.68
C ALA A 269 12.13 22.65 6.56
N SER A 270 11.95 22.72 7.88
CA SER A 270 13.00 23.15 8.82
C SER A 270 14.03 22.03 9.04
N ALA A 271 13.55 20.79 9.10
CA ALA A 271 14.36 19.59 9.31
C ALA A 271 14.69 18.84 8.00
N ASP A 272 14.07 19.22 6.88
CA ASP A 272 14.18 18.55 5.57
C ASP A 272 13.85 17.04 5.63
N ILE A 273 12.76 16.73 6.33
CA ILE A 273 12.28 15.35 6.52
C ILE A 273 10.77 15.25 6.32
N MET A 274 10.29 14.03 6.08
CA MET A 274 8.90 13.70 6.33
C MET A 274 8.75 13.44 7.82
N ALA A 275 7.99 14.29 8.50
CA ALA A 275 7.79 14.30 9.94
C ALA A 275 6.44 13.69 10.32
N ILE A 276 6.43 12.97 11.44
CA ILE A 276 5.23 12.51 12.14
C ILE A 276 5.28 13.12 13.53
N LEU A 277 4.20 13.77 13.92
CA LEU A 277 4.07 14.37 15.24
C LEU A 277 3.48 13.33 16.17
N ILE A 278 4.14 13.11 17.31
CA ILE A 278 3.59 12.27 18.38
C ILE A 278 3.50 13.12 19.62
N ALA A 279 2.29 13.27 20.17
CA ALA A 279 2.05 13.97 21.41
C ALA A 279 1.47 13.05 22.48
N VAL A 280 2.00 13.16 23.69
CA VAL A 280 1.71 12.28 24.83
C VAL A 280 1.40 13.14 26.06
N PRO A 281 0.27 12.92 26.74
CA PRO A 281 -0.06 13.63 27.97
C PRO A 281 0.84 13.15 29.11
N ILE A 282 1.29 14.10 29.93
CA ILE A 282 2.07 13.84 31.14
C ILE A 282 1.11 13.94 32.31
N VAL A 283 0.87 12.82 33.00
CA VAL A 283 -0.18 12.71 34.01
C VAL A 283 0.43 12.56 35.40
N SER A 284 -0.14 13.27 36.38
CA SER A 284 0.17 13.11 37.80
C SER A 284 -0.32 11.76 38.32
N GLU A 285 0.53 11.04 39.06
CA GLU A 285 0.16 9.75 39.65
C GLU A 285 -0.87 9.86 40.78
N GLU A 286 -0.91 11.00 41.48
CA GLU A 286 -1.74 11.18 42.67
C GLU A 286 -3.16 11.64 42.33
N GLU A 287 -3.30 12.54 41.35
CA GLU A 287 -4.57 13.22 41.06
C GLU A 287 -5.19 12.84 39.70
N ASN A 288 -4.46 12.05 38.88
CA ASN A 288 -4.84 11.72 37.50
C ASN A 288 -5.15 12.98 36.65
N GLU A 289 -4.48 14.09 36.99
CA GLU A 289 -4.52 15.36 36.27
C GLU A 289 -3.38 15.42 35.25
N ILE A 290 -3.65 16.02 34.08
CA ILE A 290 -2.62 16.29 33.08
C ILE A 290 -1.79 17.50 33.52
N LEU A 291 -0.50 17.27 33.75
CA LEU A 291 0.48 18.29 34.11
C LEU A 291 1.04 19.03 32.88
N GLY A 292 0.93 18.43 31.71
CA GLY A 292 1.49 18.97 30.48
C GLY A 292 1.42 17.99 29.33
N ILE A 293 1.96 18.37 28.18
CA ILE A 293 2.00 17.54 26.98
C ILE A 293 3.44 17.51 26.46
N ALA A 294 3.98 16.31 26.26
CA ALA A 294 5.22 16.12 25.51
C ALA A 294 4.88 15.94 24.04
N ARG A 295 5.59 16.63 23.14
CA ARG A 295 5.48 16.41 21.69
C ARG A 295 6.84 16.16 21.09
N SER A 296 6.90 15.14 20.25
CA SER A 296 8.07 14.75 19.48
C SER A 296 7.79 14.87 17.98
N THR A 297 8.82 15.23 17.24
CA THR A 297 8.89 15.12 15.78
C THR A 297 9.69 13.88 15.43
N VAL A 298 9.04 12.93 14.75
CA VAL A 298 9.63 11.65 14.36
C VAL A 298 9.82 11.58 12.86
N ASP A 299 11.00 11.14 12.44
CA ASP A 299 11.33 10.92 11.04
C ASP A 299 10.58 9.70 10.45
N ALA A 300 9.77 9.96 9.44
CA ALA A 300 8.95 8.95 8.76
C ALA A 300 9.74 8.02 7.83
N ARG A 301 11.04 8.26 7.57
CA ARG A 301 11.89 7.35 6.77
C ARG A 301 11.85 5.92 7.29
N GLY A 302 11.69 5.73 8.61
CA GLY A 302 11.54 4.41 9.21
C GLY A 302 10.32 3.63 8.68
N ILE A 303 9.20 4.31 8.44
CA ILE A 303 7.99 3.71 7.86
C ILE A 303 8.18 3.45 6.37
N PHE A 304 8.76 4.36 5.62
CA PHE A 304 8.99 4.14 4.19
C PHE A 304 9.95 2.97 3.96
N ALA A 305 10.99 2.83 4.78
CA ALA A 305 11.87 1.66 4.75
C ALA A 305 11.12 0.34 5.06
N ILE A 306 10.04 0.36 5.85
CA ILE A 306 9.16 -0.79 6.07
C ILE A 306 8.39 -1.11 4.78
N LEU A 307 7.85 -0.09 4.09
CA LEU A 307 7.13 -0.26 2.82
C LEU A 307 8.05 -0.78 1.70
N ASP A 308 9.27 -0.28 1.59
CA ASP A 308 10.22 -0.65 0.53
C ASP A 308 10.68 -2.11 0.61
N ARG A 309 10.68 -2.68 1.82
CA ARG A 309 10.95 -4.12 2.00
C ARG A 309 9.86 -4.99 1.40
N PHE A 310 8.66 -4.45 1.19
CA PHE A 310 7.56 -5.14 0.53
C PHE A 310 7.71 -5.06 -0.99
N GLN A 311 8.61 -5.88 -1.55
CA GLN A 311 8.71 -6.10 -3.00
C GLN A 311 8.39 -7.56 -3.32
N ARG A 312 7.17 -7.80 -3.84
CA ARG A 312 6.74 -9.13 -4.25
C ARG A 312 6.93 -9.35 -5.74
N GLY A 313 8.01 -10.03 -6.10
CA GLY A 313 8.36 -10.28 -7.51
C GLY A 313 8.74 -8.98 -8.24
N GLU A 314 8.51 -8.91 -9.54
CA GLU A 314 8.90 -7.75 -10.36
C GLU A 314 7.88 -6.59 -10.32
N THR A 315 6.67 -6.81 -9.79
CA THR A 315 5.55 -5.86 -9.92
C THR A 315 4.79 -5.57 -8.62
N GLY A 316 5.19 -6.19 -7.50
CA GLY A 316 4.55 -5.98 -6.20
C GLY A 316 5.13 -4.74 -5.52
N TYR A 317 4.25 -3.87 -5.05
CA TYR A 317 4.57 -2.66 -4.29
C TYR A 317 3.58 -2.50 -3.14
N ALA A 318 3.97 -1.74 -2.13
CA ALA A 318 3.12 -1.29 -1.03
C ALA A 318 3.00 0.23 -1.01
N PHE A 319 1.84 0.70 -0.56
CA PHE A 319 1.57 2.10 -0.29
C PHE A 319 0.78 2.24 1.01
N LEU A 320 0.89 3.39 1.65
CA LEU A 320 0.21 3.74 2.87
C LEU A 320 -0.90 4.74 2.56
N LEU A 321 -2.10 4.48 3.08
CA LEU A 321 -3.26 5.36 2.93
C LEU A 321 -3.62 6.01 4.26
N ASN A 322 -4.03 7.27 4.23
CA ASN A 322 -4.66 7.92 5.38
C ASN A 322 -6.14 7.55 5.53
N GLY A 323 -6.80 8.09 6.57
CA GLY A 323 -8.21 7.83 6.85
C GLY A 323 -9.18 8.33 5.76
N ALA A 324 -8.76 9.29 4.94
CA ALA A 324 -9.49 9.81 3.80
C ALA A 324 -9.29 8.98 2.51
N GLY A 325 -8.34 8.04 2.50
CA GLY A 325 -7.98 7.22 1.35
C GLY A 325 -6.94 7.86 0.42
N GLU A 326 -6.21 8.87 0.89
CA GLU A 326 -5.12 9.52 0.16
C GLU A 326 -3.79 8.80 0.42
N ILE A 327 -2.91 8.78 -0.59
CA ILE A 327 -1.59 8.13 -0.48
C ILE A 327 -0.63 9.05 0.28
N ILE A 328 -0.13 8.57 1.41
CA ILE A 328 0.84 9.27 2.28
C ILE A 328 2.24 8.65 2.23
N GLY A 329 2.40 7.53 1.53
CA GLY A 329 3.68 6.88 1.28
C GLY A 329 3.55 5.79 0.21
N ASP A 330 4.55 5.65 -0.65
CA ASP A 330 4.56 4.66 -1.72
C ASP A 330 5.98 4.13 -1.98
N SER A 331 6.14 2.81 -1.95
CA SER A 331 7.41 2.13 -2.28
C SER A 331 7.76 2.18 -3.77
N ALA A 332 6.81 2.51 -4.65
CA ALA A 332 7.06 2.61 -6.10
C ALA A 332 7.53 4.00 -6.55
N ALA A 333 7.30 5.05 -5.76
CA ALA A 333 7.56 6.44 -6.15
C ALA A 333 9.06 6.77 -6.29
N GLU A 334 9.95 6.10 -5.54
CA GLU A 334 11.40 6.32 -5.70
C GLU A 334 11.96 5.76 -7.02
N ASN A 335 11.37 4.70 -7.57
CA ASN A 335 11.87 4.08 -8.82
C ASN A 335 11.61 4.94 -10.08
N GLU A 336 10.58 5.78 -10.10
CA GLU A 336 10.31 6.65 -11.25
C GLU A 336 11.34 7.78 -11.40
N THR A 337 12.01 8.18 -10.31
CA THR A 337 13.06 9.21 -10.36
C THR A 337 14.43 8.66 -10.77
N SER A 338 14.66 7.35 -10.59
CA SER A 338 15.90 6.67 -11.01
C SER A 338 15.94 6.39 -12.52
N ASP A 339 14.79 6.12 -13.15
CA ASP A 339 14.71 5.85 -14.60
C ASP A 339 14.72 7.12 -15.46
N ALA A 340 14.76 8.30 -14.84
CA ALA A 340 14.81 9.60 -15.50
C ALA A 340 16.21 10.24 -15.56
N ALA A 341 17.26 9.55 -15.07
CA ALA A 341 18.66 10.01 -15.07
C ALA A 341 19.55 9.25 -16.07
#